data_AF-A0ABD1S4J7-F1
#
_entry.id   AF-A0ABD1S4J7-F1
#
_cell.length_a   1.000
_cell.length_b   1.000
_cell.length_c   1.000
_cell.angle_alpha   90.00
_cell.angle_beta   90.00
_cell.angle_gamma   90.00
#
_symmetry.space_group_name_H-M   'P 1'
#
loop_
_entity.id
_entity.type
_entity.pdbx_description
1 polymer ?
#
loop_
_entity_poly.entity_id
_entity_poly.type
_entity_poly.pdbx_seq_one_letter_code
_entity_poly.pdbx_strand_id
1 'polypeptide(L)'
;MASKNGAPLPPPPPMLTSKGAVPLTGAAPPPPPGLAGAKALLPKKATTKLRRSSQMGSLYRLLKGKVEGSSLDGKSSGRKGKIGASAPGKQGMADALAEMTKRSAYFQQIEEDVKNYAKSIKEVKAAINSFQTSDMAELLKFHNHVESNLEKLTDETQVLARFEDFPTKKLEALRMAAALFSKLDSTARTLQNWPIVPPVGQLLDKAESYFNKVRLKIMEPNDAILLM
;
A
#
# COMPACT_ATOMS: atom_id res chain seq x y z
N MET A 1 -8.50 21.11 -58.23
CA MET A 1 -9.85 20.86 -57.70
C MET A 1 -9.95 19.39 -57.35
N ALA A 2 -10.24 19.04 -56.09
CA ALA A 2 -10.78 17.73 -55.72
C ALA A 2 -11.44 17.84 -54.33
N SER A 3 -12.58 17.18 -54.18
CA SER A 3 -13.67 17.52 -53.28
C SER A 3 -13.62 16.86 -51.89
N LYS A 4 -14.16 17.63 -50.95
CA LYS A 4 -14.81 17.37 -49.65
C LYS A 4 -15.53 16.01 -49.51
N ASN A 5 -15.37 15.33 -48.37
CA ASN A 5 -16.43 15.11 -47.35
C ASN A 5 -15.96 14.19 -46.20
N GLY A 6 -16.17 14.62 -44.96
CA GLY A 6 -15.90 13.89 -43.72
C GLY A 6 -17.15 13.27 -43.08
N ALA A 7 -16.94 12.31 -42.17
CA ALA A 7 -17.95 11.67 -41.35
C ALA A 7 -17.65 11.88 -39.83
N PRO A 8 -18.65 11.99 -38.94
CA PRO A 8 -18.47 12.43 -37.56
C PRO A 8 -18.37 11.29 -36.51
N LEU A 9 -17.76 11.61 -35.36
CA LEU A 9 -17.57 10.75 -34.18
C LEU A 9 -18.80 10.73 -33.24
N PRO A 10 -19.00 9.66 -32.45
CA PRO A 10 -20.16 9.48 -31.56
C PRO A 10 -20.05 10.24 -30.21
N PRO A 11 -21.19 10.57 -29.55
CA PRO A 11 -21.26 11.38 -28.34
C PRO A 11 -21.01 10.60 -27.03
N PRO A 12 -20.59 11.28 -25.93
CA PRO A 12 -20.34 10.69 -24.62
C PRO A 12 -21.62 10.47 -23.79
N PRO A 13 -21.61 9.52 -22.83
CA PRO A 13 -22.74 9.24 -21.94
C PRO A 13 -22.89 10.27 -20.80
N PRO A 14 -24.13 10.53 -20.32
CA PRO A 14 -24.44 11.54 -19.31
C PRO A 14 -24.17 11.08 -17.86
N MET A 15 -23.70 12.03 -17.04
CA MET A 15 -23.52 11.91 -15.59
C MET A 15 -24.85 12.16 -14.87
N LEU A 16 -25.26 11.26 -13.96
CA LEU A 16 -26.43 11.45 -13.11
C LEU A 16 -26.03 11.90 -11.70
N THR A 17 -26.65 12.99 -11.30
CA THR A 17 -26.56 13.69 -10.03
C THR A 17 -27.41 12.97 -8.96
N SER A 18 -26.91 12.86 -7.72
CA SER A 18 -27.71 12.40 -6.58
C SER A 18 -27.89 13.54 -5.59
N LYS A 19 -29.15 13.93 -5.37
CA LYS A 19 -29.60 14.87 -4.34
C LYS A 19 -30.62 14.15 -3.45
N GLY A 20 -30.32 14.10 -2.16
CA GLY A 20 -31.21 14.55 -1.08
C GLY A 20 -32.48 13.77 -0.71
N ALA A 21 -32.47 13.31 0.54
CA ALA A 21 -33.51 13.42 1.57
C ALA A 21 -34.76 12.48 1.60
N VAL A 22 -35.01 12.01 2.84
CA VAL A 22 -36.08 11.15 3.40
C VAL A 22 -37.43 11.90 3.55
N PRO A 23 -38.60 11.23 3.81
CA PRO A 23 -38.98 10.83 5.18
C PRO A 23 -39.91 9.58 5.37
N LEU A 24 -39.69 8.91 6.52
CA LEU A 24 -40.63 8.36 7.54
C LEU A 24 -41.87 7.48 7.17
N THR A 25 -41.94 6.28 7.79
CA THR A 25 -42.97 5.76 8.74
C THR A 25 -43.22 4.24 8.61
N GLY A 26 -43.44 3.54 9.74
CA GLY A 26 -44.25 2.29 9.76
C GLY A 26 -43.64 1.01 10.36
N ALA A 27 -43.82 0.85 11.67
CA ALA A 27 -44.07 -0.37 12.48
C ALA A 27 -43.42 -1.76 12.17
N ALA A 28 -42.86 -2.37 13.22
CA ALA A 28 -42.31 -3.73 13.25
C ALA A 28 -43.39 -4.83 13.31
N PRO A 29 -43.17 -6.02 12.69
CA PRO A 29 -43.99 -7.20 12.96
C PRO A 29 -43.40 -8.08 14.09
N PRO A 30 -44.25 -8.77 14.87
CA PRO A 30 -43.90 -9.43 16.14
C PRO A 30 -43.18 -10.78 15.97
N PRO A 31 -42.47 -11.26 17.01
CA PRO A 31 -41.84 -12.58 17.02
C PRO A 31 -42.88 -13.72 17.22
N PRO A 32 -42.78 -14.84 16.48
CA PRO A 32 -43.66 -15.99 16.71
C PRO A 32 -43.35 -16.69 18.04
N PRO A 33 -44.37 -17.07 18.83
CA PRO A 33 -44.23 -17.72 20.14
C PRO A 33 -43.68 -19.15 20.06
N GLY A 34 -43.02 -19.59 21.13
CA GLY A 34 -42.45 -20.92 21.25
C GLY A 34 -43.44 -22.03 21.63
N LEU A 35 -43.01 -23.25 21.27
CA LEU A 35 -43.30 -24.56 21.86
C LEU A 35 -44.70 -25.19 21.73
N ALA A 36 -44.61 -26.48 21.41
CA ALA A 36 -45.52 -27.59 21.71
C ALA A 36 -46.74 -27.81 20.79
N GLY A 37 -46.81 -29.04 20.26
CA GLY A 37 -48.10 -29.69 20.03
C GLY A 37 -48.46 -30.00 18.59
N ALA A 38 -48.18 -31.24 18.20
CA ALA A 38 -49.04 -32.10 17.39
C ALA A 38 -49.48 -31.66 15.97
N LYS A 39 -48.93 -32.40 14.99
CA LYS A 39 -49.65 -33.11 13.92
C LYS A 39 -50.68 -32.29 13.11
N ALA A 40 -50.33 -31.92 11.89
CA ALA A 40 -50.73 -32.65 10.67
C ALA A 40 -50.53 -31.78 9.41
N LEU A 41 -50.38 -32.49 8.28
CA LEU A 41 -50.51 -32.02 6.89
C LEU A 41 -49.31 -31.28 6.29
N LEU A 42 -48.28 -32.08 6.01
CA LEU A 42 -47.26 -31.83 4.98
C LEU A 42 -47.90 -31.44 3.64
N PRO A 43 -47.52 -30.29 3.02
CA PRO A 43 -47.67 -30.12 1.58
C PRO A 43 -46.50 -30.81 0.86
N LYS A 44 -46.86 -31.79 0.03
CA LYS A 44 -46.03 -32.54 -0.91
C LYS A 44 -44.96 -31.66 -1.59
N LYS A 45 -43.69 -32.01 -1.40
CA LYS A 45 -42.57 -31.42 -2.16
C LYS A 45 -42.39 -32.17 -3.47
N ALA A 46 -42.43 -31.44 -4.57
CA ALA A 46 -42.18 -31.92 -5.92
C ALA A 46 -40.91 -32.76 -6.01
N THR A 47 -41.01 -33.89 -6.69
CA THR A 47 -39.92 -34.81 -7.02
C THR A 47 -39.02 -34.18 -8.10
N THR A 48 -38.21 -33.20 -7.69
CA THR A 48 -37.02 -32.83 -8.47
C THR A 48 -36.08 -34.04 -8.43
N LYS A 49 -35.78 -34.62 -9.60
CA LYS A 49 -35.00 -35.87 -9.78
C LYS A 49 -33.51 -35.70 -9.44
N LEU A 50 -33.19 -35.06 -8.32
CA LEU A 50 -31.85 -35.06 -7.74
C LEU A 50 -31.91 -35.81 -6.41
N ARG A 51 -31.56 -37.10 -6.44
CA ARG A 51 -31.33 -37.91 -5.23
C ARG A 51 -30.23 -37.22 -4.43
N ARG A 52 -30.59 -36.55 -3.32
CA ARG A 52 -29.59 -36.06 -2.36
C ARG A 52 -28.81 -37.27 -1.87
N SER A 53 -27.51 -37.30 -2.16
CA SER A 53 -26.61 -38.33 -1.65
C SER A 53 -26.72 -38.36 -0.12
N SER A 54 -27.08 -39.53 0.43
CA SER A 54 -27.14 -39.74 1.88
C SER A 54 -25.76 -39.52 2.52
N GLN A 55 -24.71 -39.80 1.77
CA GLN A 55 -23.31 -39.75 2.20
C GLN A 55 -22.74 -38.32 2.23
N MET A 56 -23.22 -37.41 1.37
CA MET A 56 -22.77 -36.01 1.37
C MET A 56 -23.20 -35.26 2.63
N GLY A 57 -24.38 -35.57 3.17
CA GLY A 57 -24.88 -34.96 4.39
C GLY A 57 -24.10 -35.37 5.65
N SER A 58 -23.61 -36.61 5.71
CA SER A 58 -22.75 -37.06 6.81
C SER A 58 -21.33 -36.50 6.69
N LEU A 59 -20.78 -36.45 5.46
CA LEU A 59 -19.45 -35.89 5.21
C LEU A 59 -19.40 -34.40 5.57
N TYR A 60 -20.42 -33.62 5.21
CA TYR A 60 -20.53 -32.23 5.60
C TYR A 60 -20.56 -32.07 7.12
N ARG A 61 -21.35 -32.90 7.83
CA ARG A 61 -21.43 -32.86 9.30
C ARG A 61 -20.10 -33.22 9.97
N LEU A 62 -19.39 -34.20 9.42
CA LEU A 62 -18.08 -34.64 9.92
C LEU A 62 -16.99 -33.58 9.68
N LEU A 63 -16.96 -32.98 8.49
CA LEU A 63 -16.03 -31.89 8.16
C LEU A 63 -16.32 -30.66 9.02
N LYS A 64 -17.59 -30.31 9.17
CA LYS A 64 -18.03 -29.22 10.04
C LYS A 64 -17.67 -29.48 11.50
N GLY A 65 -17.82 -30.70 12.00
CA GLY A 65 -17.39 -31.08 13.34
C GLY A 65 -15.87 -31.00 13.55
N LYS A 66 -15.07 -31.29 12.51
CA LYS A 66 -13.61 -31.11 12.57
C LYS A 66 -13.17 -29.65 12.47
N VAL A 67 -13.89 -28.83 11.71
CA VAL A 67 -13.58 -27.40 11.50
C VAL A 67 -14.05 -26.53 12.67
N GLU A 68 -15.25 -26.81 13.19
CA GLU A 68 -15.87 -26.02 14.26
C GLU A 68 -15.60 -26.63 15.65
N GLY A 69 -14.99 -27.82 15.72
CA GLY A 69 -14.71 -28.53 16.96
C GLY A 69 -15.97 -29.06 17.64
N SER A 70 -16.49 -30.20 17.20
CA SER A 70 -17.66 -30.81 17.83
C SER A 70 -17.28 -31.64 19.06
N SER A 71 -17.44 -31.05 20.25
CA SER A 71 -17.57 -31.77 21.52
C SER A 71 -18.94 -32.44 21.60
N LEU A 72 -19.09 -33.65 21.07
CA LEU A 72 -20.26 -34.51 21.33
C LEU A 72 -19.87 -35.99 21.32
N ASP A 73 -19.01 -36.41 22.25
CA ASP A 73 -19.06 -37.76 22.80
C ASP A 73 -20.03 -37.77 23.99
N GLY A 74 -21.32 -37.79 23.67
CA GLY A 74 -22.40 -37.90 24.64
C GLY A 74 -22.61 -39.33 25.13
N LYS A 75 -21.58 -39.96 25.70
CA LYS A 75 -21.75 -41.12 26.58
C LYS A 75 -20.64 -41.18 27.63
N SER A 76 -20.79 -40.42 28.71
CA SER A 76 -20.43 -40.89 30.04
C SER A 76 -20.87 -39.91 31.12
N SER A 77 -21.27 -40.54 32.22
CA SER A 77 -21.61 -39.96 33.51
C SER A 77 -20.47 -39.10 34.08
N GLY A 78 -20.84 -37.94 34.63
CA GLY A 78 -20.20 -37.40 35.83
C GLY A 78 -18.93 -36.57 35.67
N ARG A 79 -18.95 -35.44 36.40
CA ARG A 79 -17.82 -34.73 37.02
C ARG A 79 -17.25 -33.50 36.29
N LYS A 80 -17.74 -32.35 36.77
CA LYS A 80 -17.02 -31.11 37.13
C LYS A 80 -15.63 -30.91 36.49
N GLY A 81 -15.57 -29.99 35.53
CA GLY A 81 -14.33 -29.39 35.04
C GLY A 81 -14.59 -27.98 34.55
N LYS A 82 -14.37 -27.00 35.42
CA LYS A 82 -14.41 -25.57 35.10
C LYS A 82 -13.15 -25.25 34.30
N ILE A 83 -13.25 -25.11 32.99
CA ILE A 83 -12.24 -24.41 32.18
C ILE A 83 -12.99 -23.52 31.21
N GLY A 84 -12.83 -22.21 31.41
CA GLY A 84 -13.38 -21.20 30.52
C GLY A 84 -12.76 -21.36 29.14
N ALA A 85 -13.56 -21.83 28.19
CA ALA A 85 -13.23 -21.75 26.79
C ALA A 85 -13.55 -20.33 26.32
N SER A 86 -12.52 -19.49 26.26
CA SER A 86 -12.54 -18.28 25.47
C SER A 86 -12.83 -18.67 24.01
N ALA A 87 -13.81 -18.01 23.40
CA ALA A 87 -14.26 -18.28 22.04
C ALA A 87 -13.11 -18.14 21.02
N PRO A 88 -12.82 -19.13 20.17
CA PRO A 88 -11.81 -19.02 19.13
C PRO A 88 -12.48 -18.47 17.86
N GLY A 89 -12.75 -17.18 17.85
CA GLY A 89 -13.34 -16.53 16.68
C GLY A 89 -12.67 -15.19 16.47
N LYS A 90 -11.86 -15.06 15.41
CA LYS A 90 -11.05 -13.90 14.99
C LYS A 90 -9.63 -13.80 15.57
N GLN A 91 -9.42 -13.98 16.88
CA GLN A 91 -8.07 -13.79 17.45
C GLN A 91 -7.05 -14.77 16.87
N GLY A 92 -7.39 -16.06 16.75
CA GLY A 92 -6.48 -17.08 16.22
C GLY A 92 -6.18 -16.98 14.72
N MET A 93 -7.06 -16.37 13.92
CA MET A 93 -6.80 -16.13 12.49
C MET A 93 -5.81 -14.96 12.31
N ALA A 94 -5.99 -13.88 13.08
CA ALA A 94 -5.05 -12.76 13.08
C ALA A 94 -3.67 -13.18 13.60
N ASP A 95 -3.63 -14.02 14.64
CA ASP A 95 -2.38 -14.52 15.22
C ASP A 95 -1.68 -15.51 14.27
N ALA A 96 -2.43 -16.41 13.61
CA ALA A 96 -1.88 -17.30 12.58
C ALA A 96 -1.36 -16.53 11.36
N LEU A 97 -2.02 -15.44 10.95
CA LEU A 97 -1.55 -14.56 9.88
C LEU A 97 -0.30 -13.77 10.29
N ALA A 98 -0.25 -13.25 11.52
CA ALA A 98 0.91 -12.57 12.06
C ALA A 98 2.11 -13.54 12.17
N GLU A 99 1.86 -14.76 12.63
CA GLU A 99 2.86 -15.81 12.70
C GLU A 99 3.36 -16.22 11.31
N MET A 100 2.47 -16.42 10.33
CA MET A 100 2.85 -16.72 8.95
C MET A 100 3.67 -15.58 8.32
N THR A 101 3.29 -14.32 8.59
CA THR A 101 4.00 -13.14 8.08
C THR A 101 5.40 -13.03 8.71
N LYS A 102 5.53 -13.27 10.02
CA LYS A 102 6.81 -13.26 10.76
C LYS A 102 7.73 -14.41 10.37
N ARG A 103 7.16 -15.55 9.96
CA ARG A 103 7.91 -16.71 9.44
C ARG A 103 8.34 -16.54 7.98
N SER A 104 7.87 -15.52 7.28
CA SER A 104 8.33 -15.20 5.93
C SER A 104 9.81 -14.83 5.95
N ALA A 105 10.59 -15.43 5.03
CA ALA A 105 12.00 -15.12 4.86
C ALA A 105 12.24 -13.62 4.62
N TYR A 106 11.33 -12.95 3.90
CA TYR A 106 11.40 -11.51 3.68
C TYR A 106 11.34 -10.69 4.97
N PHE A 107 10.41 -11.01 5.88
CA PHE A 107 10.28 -10.29 7.14
C PHE A 107 11.45 -10.57 8.07
N GLN A 108 11.97 -11.80 8.06
CA GLN A 108 13.18 -12.17 8.80
C GLN A 108 14.40 -11.39 8.29
N GLN A 109 14.54 -11.26 6.97
CA GLN A 109 15.62 -10.48 6.36
C GLN A 109 15.58 -9.01 6.79
N ILE A 110 14.38 -8.39 6.84
CA ILE A 110 14.24 -7.02 7.34
C ILE A 110 14.65 -6.92 8.80
N GLU A 111 14.21 -7.84 9.65
CA GLU A 111 14.58 -7.86 11.08
C GLU A 111 16.08 -8.10 11.29
N GLU A 112 16.71 -8.89 10.43
CA GLU A 112 18.16 -9.09 10.41
C GLU A 112 18.90 -7.84 9.97
N ASP A 113 18.47 -7.19 8.88
CA ASP A 113 19.05 -5.94 8.39
C ASP A 113 18.95 -4.84 9.45
N VAL A 114 17.80 -4.71 10.12
CA VAL A 114 17.60 -3.77 11.23
C VAL A 114 18.63 -3.99 12.34
N LYS A 115 18.92 -5.25 12.69
CA LYS A 115 19.90 -5.58 13.74
C LYS A 115 21.35 -5.40 13.28
N ASN A 116 21.68 -5.89 12.10
CA ASN A 116 23.03 -5.89 11.55
C ASN A 116 23.51 -4.47 11.24
N TYR A 117 22.64 -3.64 10.66
CA TYR A 117 22.95 -2.27 10.25
C TYR A 117 22.49 -1.22 11.26
N ALA A 118 22.01 -1.62 12.45
CA ALA A 118 21.52 -0.70 13.49
C ALA A 118 22.49 0.45 13.81
N LYS A 119 23.79 0.15 13.90
CA LYS A 119 24.83 1.14 14.23
C LYS A 119 24.99 2.14 13.09
N SER A 120 25.21 1.65 11.87
CA SER A 120 25.37 2.46 10.67
C SER A 120 24.14 3.32 10.38
N ILE A 121 22.93 2.80 10.55
CA ILE A 121 21.69 3.57 10.35
C ILE A 121 21.56 4.68 11.39
N LYS A 122 21.92 4.42 12.66
CA LYS A 122 21.92 5.46 13.70
C LYS A 122 22.97 6.55 13.44
N GLU A 123 24.15 6.18 12.95
CA GLU A 123 25.19 7.11 12.51
C GLU A 123 24.71 7.97 11.35
N VAL A 124 24.15 7.35 10.30
CA VAL A 124 23.55 8.05 9.15
C VAL A 124 22.42 8.98 9.59
N LYS A 125 21.53 8.53 10.50
CA LYS A 125 20.47 9.36 11.08
C LYS A 125 21.04 10.63 11.74
N ALA A 126 22.05 10.48 12.59
CA ALA A 126 22.69 11.60 13.28
C ALA A 126 23.41 12.54 12.29
N ALA A 127 24.10 11.95 11.30
CA ALA A 127 24.77 12.69 10.24
C ALA A 127 23.77 13.51 9.42
N ILE A 128 22.66 12.92 8.95
CA ILE A 128 21.62 13.63 8.20
C ILE A 128 21.02 14.77 9.03
N ASN A 129 20.74 14.55 10.32
CA ASN A 129 20.18 15.60 11.18
C ASN A 129 21.13 16.79 11.33
N SER A 130 22.42 16.54 11.56
CA SER A 130 23.44 17.58 11.72
C SER A 130 23.94 18.19 10.41
N PHE A 131 23.73 17.51 9.28
CA PHE A 131 24.25 17.94 7.99
C PHE A 131 23.63 19.25 7.51
N GLN A 132 24.48 20.26 7.30
CA GLN A 132 24.16 21.52 6.65
C GLN A 132 25.39 21.91 5.85
N THR A 133 25.22 22.20 4.56
CA THR A 133 26.31 22.71 3.71
C THR A 133 25.74 23.70 2.71
N SER A 134 26.58 24.63 2.27
CA SER A 134 26.33 25.51 1.12
C SER A 134 27.11 25.07 -0.12
N ASP A 135 28.06 24.14 0.02
CA ASP A 135 28.83 23.60 -1.10
C ASP A 135 28.15 22.36 -1.68
N MET A 136 27.88 22.40 -2.98
CA MET A 136 27.26 21.29 -3.71
C MET A 136 28.21 20.10 -3.87
N ALA A 137 29.52 20.31 -3.91
CA ALA A 137 30.47 19.21 -3.99
C ALA A 137 30.51 18.40 -2.69
N GLU A 138 30.46 19.08 -1.54
CA GLU A 138 30.26 18.44 -0.23
C GLU A 138 28.90 17.72 -0.13
N LEU A 139 27.82 18.33 -0.62
CA LEU A 139 26.49 17.71 -0.65
C LEU A 139 26.49 16.39 -1.43
N LEU A 140 27.13 16.34 -2.60
CA LEU A 140 27.25 15.12 -3.38
C LEU A 140 28.08 14.05 -2.68
N LYS A 141 29.21 14.42 -2.06
CA LYS A 141 30.03 13.48 -1.28
C LYS A 141 29.24 12.89 -0.12
N PHE A 142 28.50 13.73 0.60
CA PHE A 142 27.66 13.31 1.71
C PHE A 142 26.51 12.40 1.25
N HIS A 143 25.80 12.80 0.18
CA HIS A 143 24.75 11.99 -0.44
C HIS A 143 25.28 10.59 -0.79
N ASN A 144 26.41 10.49 -1.48
CA ASN A 144 27.00 9.20 -1.84
C ASN A 144 27.39 8.37 -0.62
N HIS A 145 27.89 9.00 0.44
CA HIS A 145 28.18 8.30 1.70
C HIS A 145 26.91 7.72 2.33
N VAL A 146 25.82 8.49 2.37
CA VAL A 146 24.53 8.01 2.88
C VAL A 146 24.00 6.86 2.03
N GLU A 147 23.94 7.02 0.71
CA GLU A 147 23.43 5.98 -0.21
C GLU A 147 24.26 4.68 -0.12
N SER A 148 25.59 4.77 0.02
CA SER A 148 26.44 3.57 0.17
C SER A 148 26.16 2.76 1.45
N ASN A 149 25.56 3.39 2.47
CA ASN A 149 25.11 2.71 3.67
C ASN A 149 23.70 2.12 3.50
N LEU A 150 22.82 2.81 2.78
CA LEU A 150 21.44 2.40 2.55
C LEU A 150 21.28 1.31 1.47
N GLU A 151 22.16 1.28 0.46
CA GLU A 151 22.17 0.27 -0.61
C GLU A 151 22.38 -1.17 -0.10
N LYS A 152 22.93 -1.32 1.11
CA LYS A 152 23.15 -2.62 1.76
C LYS A 152 21.88 -3.24 2.33
N LEU A 153 20.79 -2.48 2.41
CA LEU A 153 19.52 -2.90 2.99
C LEU A 153 18.66 -3.58 1.91
N THR A 154 18.02 -4.70 2.28
CA THR A 154 17.14 -5.43 1.35
C THR A 154 15.91 -4.59 0.96
N ASP A 155 15.33 -3.90 1.95
CA ASP A 155 14.22 -2.98 1.77
C ASP A 155 14.46 -1.76 2.66
N GLU A 156 15.03 -0.71 2.06
CA GLU A 156 15.35 0.53 2.75
C GLU A 156 14.13 1.09 3.49
N THR A 157 12.96 1.13 2.85
CA THR A 157 11.78 1.78 3.42
C THR A 157 11.29 1.04 4.66
N GLN A 158 11.23 -0.29 4.59
CA GLN A 158 10.79 -1.11 5.72
C GLN A 158 11.79 -1.14 6.87
N VAL A 159 13.09 -1.16 6.56
CA VAL A 159 14.14 -1.13 7.58
C VAL A 159 14.17 0.23 8.29
N LEU A 160 14.16 1.34 7.54
CA LEU A 160 14.17 2.68 8.09
C LEU A 160 12.92 3.00 8.92
N ALA A 161 11.76 2.44 8.55
CA ALA A 161 10.52 2.58 9.32
C ALA A 161 10.59 1.98 10.74
N ARG A 162 11.57 1.12 11.04
CA ARG A 162 11.80 0.57 12.40
C ARG A 162 12.61 1.51 13.29
N PHE A 163 13.23 2.54 12.72
CA PHE A 163 13.97 3.54 13.47
C PHE A 163 13.07 4.76 13.68
N GLU A 164 12.68 5.00 14.94
CA GLU A 164 11.88 6.16 15.31
C GLU A 164 12.55 7.46 14.85
N ASP A 165 11.76 8.42 14.39
CA ASP A 165 12.21 9.75 13.95
C ASP A 165 13.35 9.76 12.94
N PHE A 166 13.39 8.79 12.03
CA PHE A 166 14.35 8.84 10.92
C PHE A 166 14.02 10.05 10.01
N PRO A 167 14.99 10.90 9.64
CA PRO A 167 14.78 12.14 8.89
C PRO A 167 14.52 11.89 7.40
N THR A 168 13.49 11.10 7.08
CA THR A 168 13.11 10.71 5.72
C THR A 168 12.88 11.92 4.81
N LYS A 169 12.18 12.94 5.29
CA LYS A 169 11.96 14.18 4.51
C LYS A 169 13.26 14.87 4.11
N LYS A 170 14.25 14.91 5.02
CA LYS A 170 15.55 15.53 4.76
C LYS A 170 16.40 14.67 3.84
N LEU A 171 16.33 13.34 3.98
CA LEU A 171 16.97 12.39 3.06
C LEU A 171 16.43 12.55 1.63
N GLU A 172 15.11 12.59 1.46
CA GLU A 172 14.49 12.80 0.15
C GLU A 172 14.84 14.17 -0.45
N ALA A 173 14.90 15.21 0.37
CA ALA A 173 15.38 16.53 -0.06
C ALA A 173 16.85 16.48 -0.54
N LEU A 174 17.73 15.73 0.13
CA LEU A 174 19.12 15.54 -0.29
C LEU A 174 19.21 14.80 -1.63
N ARG A 175 18.43 13.72 -1.80
CA ARG A 175 18.34 12.97 -3.06
C ARG A 175 17.88 13.87 -4.21
N MET A 176 16.84 14.67 -3.98
CA MET A 176 16.34 15.64 -4.96
C MET A 176 17.40 16.70 -5.29
N ALA A 177 18.05 17.28 -4.29
CA ALA A 177 19.10 18.28 -4.50
C ALA A 177 20.27 17.72 -5.33
N ALA A 178 20.73 16.51 -5.02
CA ALA A 178 21.80 15.82 -5.76
C ALA A 178 21.38 15.54 -7.22
N ALA A 179 20.15 15.09 -7.45
CA ALA A 179 19.62 14.83 -8.79
C ALA A 179 19.46 16.11 -9.61
N LEU A 180 18.94 17.19 -9.01
CA LEU A 180 18.81 18.50 -9.66
C LEU A 180 20.17 19.07 -10.04
N PHE A 181 21.15 18.99 -9.14
CA PHE A 181 22.51 19.43 -9.41
C PHE A 181 23.15 18.64 -10.55
N SER A 182 23.05 17.30 -10.51
CA SER A 182 23.61 16.44 -11.57
C SER A 182 23.03 16.78 -12.95
N LYS A 183 21.75 17.13 -13.01
CA LYS A 183 21.09 17.59 -14.24
C LYS A 183 21.61 18.95 -14.72
N LEU A 184 21.80 19.89 -13.79
CA LEU A 184 22.34 21.22 -14.10
C LEU A 184 23.78 21.10 -14.59
N ASP A 185 24.61 20.32 -13.90
CA ASP A 185 26.02 20.11 -14.21
C ASP A 185 26.20 19.39 -15.56
N SER A 186 25.35 18.39 -15.86
CA SER A 186 25.29 17.77 -17.20
C SER A 186 24.94 18.80 -18.29
N THR A 187 23.98 19.69 -18.02
CA THR A 187 23.60 20.77 -18.96
C THR A 187 24.76 21.76 -19.13
N ALA A 188 25.42 22.17 -18.04
CA ALA A 188 26.56 23.08 -18.07
C ALA A 188 27.73 22.48 -18.86
N ARG A 189 28.08 21.21 -18.64
CA ARG A 189 29.10 20.49 -19.41
C ARG A 189 28.74 20.37 -20.89
N THR A 190 27.46 20.17 -21.21
CA THR A 190 26.99 20.15 -22.60
C THR A 190 27.16 21.52 -23.27
N LEU A 191 26.85 22.61 -22.55
CA LEU A 191 27.02 23.98 -23.04
C LEU A 191 28.50 24.37 -23.20
N GLN A 192 29.38 23.93 -22.27
CA GLN A 192 30.82 24.18 -22.34
C GLN A 192 31.48 23.48 -23.54
N ASN A 193 31.07 22.24 -23.81
CA ASN A 193 31.60 21.45 -24.92
C ASN A 193 30.80 21.65 -26.22
N TRP A 194 29.97 22.69 -26.29
CA TRP A 194 29.10 22.88 -27.43
C TRP A 194 29.89 23.36 -28.65
N PRO A 195 29.87 22.63 -29.79
CA PRO A 195 30.61 23.05 -30.97
C PRO A 195 29.95 24.29 -31.58
N ILE A 196 30.70 25.41 -31.62
CA ILE A 196 30.25 26.65 -32.25
C ILE A 196 30.41 26.49 -33.77
N VAL A 197 29.36 26.01 -34.42
CA VAL A 197 29.32 25.78 -35.87
C VAL A 197 28.15 26.57 -36.46
N PRO A 198 28.30 27.22 -37.63
CA PRO A 198 27.18 27.89 -38.28
C PRO A 198 26.02 26.90 -38.55
N PRO A 199 24.75 27.33 -38.43
CA PRO A 199 24.28 28.69 -38.13
C PRO A 199 24.16 28.97 -36.62
N VAL A 200 24.80 30.06 -36.18
CA VAL A 200 24.90 30.46 -34.75
C VAL A 200 23.56 30.86 -34.13
N GLY A 201 22.58 31.31 -34.93
CA GLY A 201 21.26 31.70 -34.41
C GLY A 201 20.52 30.56 -33.71
N GLN A 202 20.48 29.37 -34.33
CA GLN A 202 19.80 28.20 -33.75
C GLN A 202 20.47 27.71 -32.46
N LEU A 203 21.79 27.95 -32.34
CA LEU A 203 22.56 27.64 -31.14
C LEU A 203 22.17 28.57 -29.98
N LEU A 204 22.02 29.86 -30.25
CA LEU A 204 21.59 30.86 -29.27
C LEU A 204 20.15 30.60 -28.81
N ASP A 205 19.23 30.33 -29.75
CA ASP A 205 17.83 30.01 -29.43
C ASP A 205 17.73 28.79 -28.48
N LYS A 206 18.57 27.78 -28.73
CA LYS A 206 18.60 26.56 -27.92
C LYS A 206 19.22 26.81 -26.53
N ALA A 207 20.28 27.61 -26.44
CA ALA A 207 20.86 28.03 -25.17
C ALA A 207 19.83 28.83 -24.33
N GLU A 208 19.17 29.81 -24.95
CA GLU A 208 18.12 30.60 -24.31
C GLU A 208 16.95 29.72 -23.83
N SER A 209 16.57 28.68 -24.58
CA SER A 209 15.57 27.69 -24.15
C SER A 209 16.00 26.96 -22.87
N TYR A 210 17.27 26.58 -22.72
CA TYR A 210 17.77 25.96 -21.49
C TYR A 210 17.73 26.93 -20.31
N PHE A 211 18.17 28.17 -20.48
CA PHE A 211 18.09 29.21 -19.44
C PHE A 211 16.66 29.45 -19.00
N ASN A 212 15.71 29.55 -19.94
CA ASN A 212 14.30 29.70 -19.63
C ASN A 212 13.74 28.50 -18.86
N LYS A 213 14.12 27.27 -19.23
CA LYS A 213 13.71 26.05 -18.49
C LYS A 213 14.28 26.00 -17.07
N VAL A 214 15.53 26.44 -16.87
CA VAL A 214 16.15 26.48 -15.54
C VAL A 214 15.48 27.57 -14.70
N ARG A 215 15.30 28.77 -15.26
CA ARG A 215 14.63 29.88 -14.59
C ARG A 215 13.21 29.51 -14.16
N LEU A 216 12.43 28.86 -15.03
CA LEU A 216 11.09 28.38 -14.69
C LEU A 216 11.11 27.37 -13.53
N LYS A 217 12.10 26.47 -13.47
CA LYS A 217 12.18 25.49 -12.37
C LYS A 217 12.64 26.07 -11.05
N ILE A 218 13.45 27.13 -11.07
CA ILE A 218 13.91 27.83 -9.87
C ILE A 218 12.85 28.83 -9.38
N MET A 219 12.08 29.44 -10.30
CA MET A 219 11.03 30.41 -9.98
C MET A 219 9.64 29.80 -9.82
N GLU A 220 9.46 28.50 -10.09
CA GLU A 220 8.25 27.76 -9.72
C GLU A 220 8.13 27.75 -8.20
N PRO A 221 7.03 28.27 -7.62
CA PRO A 221 6.82 28.34 -6.19
C PRO A 221 6.48 26.95 -5.63
N ASN A 222 7.48 26.07 -5.54
CA ASN A 222 7.37 24.82 -4.81
C ASN A 222 7.83 25.03 -3.36
N ASP A 223 6.85 25.15 -2.46
CA ASP A 223 6.86 24.61 -1.10
C ASP A 223 8.01 24.98 -0.14
N ALA A 224 8.64 26.14 -0.30
CA ALA A 224 9.66 26.66 0.62
C ALA A 224 9.14 27.00 2.04
N ILE A 225 7.91 26.64 2.40
CA ILE A 225 7.35 26.86 3.75
C ILE A 225 7.43 25.60 4.64
N LEU A 226 7.75 24.40 4.11
CA LEU A 226 7.71 23.17 4.93
C LEU A 226 9.06 22.61 5.41
N LEU A 227 10.14 23.38 5.29
CA LEU A 227 11.50 22.97 5.72
C LEU A 227 12.20 24.05 6.58
N MET A 228 11.44 24.79 7.37
CA MET A 228 11.93 25.41 8.62
C MET A 228 11.29 24.68 9.80
#